data_AF-A0A8X8C8T4-F1
#
_entry.id   AF-A0A8X8C8T4-F1
#
_cell.length_a   1.000
_cell.length_b   1.000
_cell.length_c   1.000
_cell.angle_alpha   90.00
_cell.angle_beta   90.00
_cell.angle_gamma   90.00
#
_symmetry.space_group_name_H-M   'P 1'
#
loop_
_entity.id
_entity.type
_entity.pdbx_description
1 polymer ?
#
loop_
_entity_poly.entity_id
_entity_poly.type
_entity_poly.pdbx_seq_one_letter_code
_entity_poly.pdbx_strand_id
1 'polypeptide(L)'
;MVGSCSPCSKDPITSVTEAFIADTSPTKIDLRVGACRDDEGKPVILQCVREAGAKITGCDFLELVSSAVSSKLVAGSIKSVNGKNSDVIKGRYAGIQALSGTGDCSLFAEFQKHCCPESPMYFPDPTWSKQVCLVSSVISQIVHFSYSAFALTTQLGFSIEEQWRGISYHFKLIMPELRVSDISAYPDCFASGDLGRDAQSIRIFVEDGHLIGCVRSFVKNMGLYGHRVGSLKHVHVLDYIS
;
A
#
# COMPACT_ATOMS: atom_id res chain seq x y z
N MET A 1 -32.07 -14.63 -13.43
CA MET A 1 -30.93 -13.71 -13.22
C MET A 1 -29.60 -14.42 -13.00
N VAL A 2 -29.52 -15.54 -12.27
CA VAL A 2 -28.24 -16.24 -12.01
C VAL A 2 -27.88 -17.37 -12.99
N GLY A 3 -28.79 -17.74 -13.91
CA GLY A 3 -28.62 -18.92 -14.78
C GLY A 3 -27.55 -18.82 -15.86
N SER A 4 -26.99 -17.63 -16.11
CA SER A 4 -25.92 -17.39 -17.10
C SER A 4 -24.58 -17.04 -16.47
N CYS A 5 -24.47 -17.10 -15.14
CA CYS A 5 -23.21 -16.80 -14.46
C CYS A 5 -22.24 -17.99 -14.59
N SER A 6 -21.20 -17.82 -15.38
CA SER A 6 -20.05 -18.73 -15.37
C SER A 6 -19.23 -18.55 -14.08
N PRO A 7 -18.67 -19.62 -13.51
CA PRO A 7 -17.73 -19.51 -12.39
C PRO A 7 -16.56 -18.59 -12.77
N CYS A 8 -16.18 -17.68 -11.87
CA CYS A 8 -14.97 -16.90 -12.04
C CYS A 8 -13.74 -17.83 -11.97
N SER A 9 -12.67 -17.48 -12.68
CA SER A 9 -11.41 -18.22 -12.58
C SER A 9 -10.91 -18.18 -11.12
N LYS A 10 -10.44 -19.33 -10.62
CA LYS A 10 -9.90 -19.41 -9.26
C LYS A 10 -8.61 -18.59 -9.19
N ASP A 11 -8.51 -17.74 -8.16
CA ASP A 11 -7.27 -17.03 -7.83
C ASP A 11 -6.15 -18.06 -7.58
N PRO A 12 -4.95 -17.90 -8.19
CA PRO A 12 -3.85 -18.85 -8.02
C PRO A 12 -3.42 -19.05 -6.57
N ILE A 13 -3.58 -18.05 -5.68
CA ILE A 13 -3.24 -18.20 -4.26
C ILE A 13 -4.28 -19.08 -3.57
N THR A 14 -5.57 -18.92 -3.91
CA THR A 14 -6.65 -19.72 -3.34
C THR A 14 -6.57 -21.18 -3.77
N SER A 15 -6.29 -21.46 -5.04
CA SER A 15 -6.18 -22.85 -5.53
C SER A 15 -5.06 -23.62 -4.84
N VAL A 16 -3.91 -22.97 -4.63
CA VAL A 16 -2.84 -23.61 -3.89
C VAL A 16 -3.28 -23.79 -2.44
N THR A 17 -3.93 -22.79 -1.80
CA THR A 17 -4.45 -22.87 -0.42
C THR A 17 -5.26 -24.12 -0.18
N GLU A 18 -6.23 -24.39 -1.05
CA GLU A 18 -7.05 -25.61 -1.04
C GLU A 18 -6.19 -26.88 -1.08
N ALA A 19 -5.19 -26.94 -1.98
CA ALA A 19 -4.30 -28.08 -2.12
C ALA A 19 -3.48 -28.37 -0.84
N PHE A 20 -3.00 -27.34 -0.14
CA PHE A 20 -2.28 -27.52 1.13
C PHE A 20 -3.17 -27.93 2.29
N ILE A 21 -4.41 -27.45 2.33
CA ILE A 21 -5.39 -27.88 3.33
C ILE A 21 -5.70 -29.37 3.11
N ALA A 22 -5.83 -29.80 1.86
CA ALA A 22 -6.08 -31.19 1.48
C ALA A 22 -4.87 -32.12 1.68
N ASP A 23 -3.64 -31.59 1.69
CA ASP A 23 -2.42 -32.37 1.91
C ASP A 23 -2.33 -32.89 3.35
N THR A 24 -2.19 -34.21 3.52
CA THR A 24 -2.08 -34.88 4.83
C THR A 24 -0.65 -35.12 5.28
N SER A 25 0.35 -34.73 4.47
CA SER A 25 1.76 -34.93 4.79
C SER A 25 2.15 -34.22 6.10
N PRO A 26 2.83 -34.91 7.03
CA PRO A 26 3.29 -34.31 8.28
C PRO A 26 4.45 -33.32 8.09
N THR A 27 5.06 -33.28 6.90
CA THR A 27 6.19 -32.39 6.56
C THR A 27 5.81 -31.28 5.59
N LYS A 28 4.51 -31.05 5.36
CA LYS A 28 4.05 -29.97 4.47
C LYS A 28 4.43 -28.60 5.03
N ILE A 29 4.85 -27.69 4.15
CA ILE A 29 5.26 -26.33 4.51
C ILE A 29 4.43 -25.34 3.68
N ASP A 30 3.82 -24.34 4.33
CA ASP A 30 3.10 -23.27 3.65
C ASP A 30 4.03 -22.09 3.37
N LEU A 31 4.44 -21.93 2.11
CA LEU A 31 5.30 -20.82 1.65
C LEU A 31 4.53 -19.74 0.86
N ARG A 32 3.20 -19.74 0.90
CA ARG A 32 2.39 -18.97 -0.04
C ARG A 32 1.88 -17.69 0.56
N VAL A 33 1.33 -17.80 1.76
CA VAL A 33 0.76 -16.65 2.46
C VAL A 33 1.90 -15.95 3.18
N GLY A 34 2.20 -14.71 2.78
CA GLY A 34 3.16 -13.83 3.46
C GLY A 34 2.65 -13.32 4.81
N ALA A 35 2.24 -14.25 5.68
CA ALA A 35 1.86 -14.01 7.06
C ALA A 35 3.01 -14.44 7.96
N CYS A 36 3.44 -13.58 8.88
CA CYS A 36 4.53 -13.88 9.79
C CYS A 36 4.15 -15.04 10.73
N ARG A 37 5.03 -16.02 10.81
CA ARG A 37 4.94 -17.19 11.68
C ARG A 37 6.17 -17.26 12.60
N ASP A 38 6.03 -17.91 13.75
CA ASP A 38 7.16 -18.28 14.60
C ASP A 38 7.89 -19.51 14.04
N ASP A 39 8.94 -19.93 14.74
CA ASP A 39 9.77 -21.08 14.36
C ASP A 39 8.97 -22.40 14.37
N GLU A 40 7.83 -22.44 15.07
CA GLU A 40 6.88 -23.55 15.10
C GLU A 40 5.75 -23.42 14.06
N GLY A 41 5.77 -22.40 13.19
CA GLY A 41 4.78 -22.18 12.14
C GLY A 41 3.44 -21.58 12.61
N LYS A 42 3.34 -21.12 13.86
CA LYS A 42 2.12 -20.52 14.43
C LYS A 42 2.05 -19.01 14.18
N PRO A 43 0.84 -18.42 14.12
CA PRO A 43 0.68 -16.98 13.93
C PRO A 43 1.30 -16.18 15.06
N VAL A 44 2.08 -15.14 14.73
CA VAL A 44 2.69 -14.24 15.71
C VAL A 44 1.83 -13.02 15.92
N ILE A 45 1.44 -12.75 17.18
CA ILE A 45 0.88 -11.47 17.60
C ILE A 45 1.99 -10.69 18.31
N LEU A 46 2.37 -9.55 17.72
CA LEU A 46 3.41 -8.68 18.24
C LEU A 46 3.10 -8.19 19.67
N GLN A 47 4.12 -8.09 20.50
CA GLN A 47 3.97 -7.67 21.89
C GLN A 47 3.34 -6.27 22.02
N CYS A 48 3.74 -5.32 21.17
CA CYS A 48 3.15 -3.98 21.14
C CYS A 48 1.64 -3.99 20.80
N VAL A 49 1.19 -4.94 19.98
CA VAL A 49 -0.22 -5.10 19.62
C VAL A 49 -1.00 -5.73 20.77
N ARG A 50 -0.41 -6.69 21.49
CA ARG A 50 -1.02 -7.24 22.71
C ARG A 50 -1.20 -6.16 23.78
N GLU A 51 -0.18 -5.35 24.00
CA GLU A 51 -0.24 -4.23 24.96
C GLU A 51 -1.26 -3.17 24.56
N ALA A 52 -1.33 -2.82 23.27
CA ALA A 52 -2.36 -1.92 22.76
C ALA A 52 -3.77 -2.51 22.95
N GLY A 53 -3.95 -3.81 22.68
CA GLY A 53 -5.19 -4.55 22.92
C GLY A 53 -5.62 -4.51 24.39
N ALA A 54 -4.70 -4.73 25.31
CA ALA A 54 -4.97 -4.64 26.75
C ALA A 54 -5.42 -3.23 27.16
N LYS A 55 -4.82 -2.17 26.59
CA LYS A 55 -5.18 -0.77 26.88
C LYS A 55 -6.56 -0.35 26.39
N ILE A 56 -7.04 -0.96 25.30
CA ILE A 56 -8.36 -0.65 24.73
C ILE A 56 -9.45 -1.61 25.24
N THR A 57 -9.10 -2.62 26.02
CA THR A 57 -10.06 -3.55 26.60
C THR A 57 -11.00 -2.80 27.55
N GLY A 58 -12.31 -2.88 27.31
CA GLY A 58 -13.34 -2.15 28.07
C GLY A 58 -13.65 -0.74 27.57
N CYS A 59 -12.98 -0.27 26.51
CA CYS A 59 -13.36 0.94 25.78
C CYS A 59 -14.45 0.63 24.75
N ASP A 60 -15.65 0.27 25.20
CA ASP A 60 -16.79 -0.06 24.32
C ASP A 60 -17.49 1.20 23.78
N PHE A 61 -16.76 2.04 23.05
CA PHE A 61 -17.35 3.16 22.33
C PHE A 61 -17.39 2.83 20.83
N LEU A 62 -18.46 2.15 20.41
CA LEU A 62 -18.73 1.76 19.03
C LEU A 62 -19.57 2.82 18.31
N GLU A 63 -19.15 4.08 18.36
CA GLU A 63 -19.74 5.10 17.48
C GLU A 63 -19.17 5.02 16.07
N LEU A 64 -19.99 5.40 15.09
CA LEU A 64 -19.57 5.54 13.71
C LEU A 64 -18.42 6.55 13.67
N VAL A 65 -17.21 6.07 13.37
CA VAL A 65 -16.07 6.93 13.13
C VAL A 65 -16.34 7.65 11.80
N SER A 66 -16.69 8.94 11.87
CA SER A 66 -16.91 9.75 10.68
C SER A 66 -15.63 9.78 9.82
N SER A 67 -15.81 9.59 8.51
CA SER A 67 -14.74 9.72 7.51
C SER A 67 -14.09 11.11 7.49
N ALA A 68 -14.76 12.12 8.04
CA ALA A 68 -14.28 13.49 8.13
C ALA A 68 -13.35 13.76 9.33
N VAL A 69 -13.30 12.86 10.31
CA VAL A 69 -12.37 13.01 11.43
C VAL A 69 -11.00 12.58 10.95
N SER A 70 -10.06 13.52 10.90
CA SER A 70 -8.62 13.24 10.81
C SER A 70 -8.28 12.21 11.88
N SER A 71 -8.26 10.94 11.48
CA SER A 71 -8.17 9.85 12.44
C SER A 71 -6.76 9.89 13.02
N LYS A 72 -6.64 9.69 14.34
CA LYS A 72 -5.33 9.54 14.99
C LYS A 72 -4.47 8.48 14.27
N LEU A 73 -5.13 7.51 13.61
CA LEU A 73 -4.51 6.55 12.70
C LEU A 73 -3.87 7.21 11.48
N VAL A 74 -4.60 8.03 10.71
CA VAL A 74 -4.06 8.73 9.53
C VAL A 74 -2.91 9.65 9.93
N ALA A 75 -3.07 10.45 10.99
CA ALA A 75 -2.04 11.35 11.50
C ALA A 75 -0.80 10.58 12.02
N GLY A 76 -1.00 9.44 12.69
CA GLY A 76 0.09 8.56 13.10
C GLY A 76 0.82 7.92 11.91
N SER A 77 0.05 7.51 10.90
CA SER A 77 0.58 6.87 9.69
C SER A 77 1.46 7.83 8.88
N ILE A 78 0.99 9.07 8.63
CA ILE A 78 1.77 10.07 7.89
C ILE A 78 3.06 10.45 8.64
N LYS A 79 2.99 10.57 9.98
CA LYS A 79 4.15 10.85 10.82
C LYS A 79 5.21 9.75 10.76
N SER A 80 4.76 8.50 10.68
CA SER A 80 5.65 7.34 10.59
C SER A 80 6.44 7.30 9.27
N VAL A 81 5.78 7.65 8.17
CA VAL A 81 6.36 7.60 6.83
C VAL A 81 7.27 8.81 6.56
N ASN A 82 6.75 10.03 6.75
CA ASN A 82 7.48 11.26 6.40
C ASN A 82 8.46 11.72 7.48
N GLY A 83 8.39 11.15 8.69
CA GLY A 83 9.25 11.53 9.81
C GLY A 83 8.77 12.79 10.54
N LYS A 84 9.10 12.90 11.83
CA LYS A 84 8.48 13.86 12.77
C LYS A 84 8.60 15.35 12.38
N ASN A 85 9.60 15.70 11.57
CA ASN A 85 9.93 17.08 11.22
C ASN A 85 9.49 17.46 9.79
N SER A 86 8.78 16.58 9.07
CA SER A 86 8.36 16.87 7.71
C SER A 86 7.27 17.94 7.68
N ASP A 87 7.41 18.89 6.77
CA ASP A 87 6.39 19.91 6.47
C ASP A 87 5.07 19.32 6.00
N VAL A 88 5.06 18.07 5.52
CA VAL A 88 3.81 17.35 5.21
C VAL A 88 2.90 17.30 6.43
N ILE A 89 3.46 17.02 7.61
CA ILE A 89 2.70 16.86 8.85
C ILE A 89 2.06 18.19 9.30
N LYS A 90 2.56 19.33 8.80
CA LYS A 90 2.03 20.68 9.09
C LYS A 90 0.74 21.01 8.31
N GLY A 91 0.09 20.02 7.71
CA GLY A 91 -1.22 20.19 7.05
C GLY A 91 -1.20 20.03 5.53
N ARG A 92 -0.11 19.55 4.93
CA ARG A 92 -0.02 19.33 3.48
C ARG A 92 -0.43 17.93 3.08
N TYR A 93 -1.51 17.41 3.65
CA TYR A 93 -2.07 16.11 3.28
C TYR A 93 -3.58 16.04 3.55
N ALA A 94 -4.27 15.21 2.78
CA ALA A 94 -5.61 14.73 3.08
C ALA A 94 -5.55 13.20 3.21
N GLY A 95 -6.28 12.61 4.15
CA GLY A 95 -6.24 11.16 4.31
C GLY A 95 -7.43 10.60 5.05
N ILE A 96 -7.70 9.32 4.79
CA ILE A 96 -8.85 8.59 5.29
C ILE A 96 -8.41 7.18 5.69
N GLN A 97 -9.08 6.62 6.70
CA GLN A 97 -8.93 5.20 7.02
C GLN A 97 -9.68 4.36 5.98
N ALA A 98 -9.05 3.30 5.48
CA ALA A 98 -9.70 2.35 4.60
C ALA A 98 -9.34 0.89 4.96
N LEU A 99 -9.94 -0.05 4.24
CA LEU A 99 -9.90 -1.48 4.55
C LEU A 99 -8.60 -2.13 4.07
N SER A 100 -7.52 -1.91 4.82
CA SER A 100 -6.17 -2.39 4.49
C SER A 100 -5.68 -1.86 3.14
N GLY A 101 -4.56 -2.37 2.62
CA GLY A 101 -4.01 -1.92 1.34
C GLY A 101 -4.97 -2.14 0.16
N THR A 102 -5.76 -3.21 0.21
CA THR A 102 -6.76 -3.51 -0.83
C THR A 102 -7.82 -2.41 -0.93
N GLY A 103 -8.42 -2.02 0.19
CA GLY A 103 -9.44 -0.97 0.22
C GLY A 103 -8.86 0.41 -0.10
N ASP A 104 -7.64 0.68 0.34
CA ASP A 104 -6.91 1.89 -0.01
C ASP A 104 -6.69 1.99 -1.53
N CYS A 105 -6.22 0.92 -2.19
CA CYS A 105 -6.03 0.87 -3.65
C CYS A 105 -7.36 1.06 -4.41
N SER A 106 -8.44 0.40 -3.97
CA SER A 106 -9.77 0.58 -4.57
C SER A 106 -10.24 2.03 -4.49
N LEU A 107 -10.12 2.64 -3.31
CA LEU A 107 -10.54 4.02 -3.09
C LEU A 107 -9.69 5.00 -3.90
N PHE A 108 -8.39 4.75 -4.01
CA PHE A 108 -7.50 5.54 -4.85
C PHE A 108 -7.84 5.43 -6.33
N ALA A 109 -8.13 4.24 -6.84
CA ALA A 109 -8.54 4.05 -8.23
C ALA A 109 -9.86 4.80 -8.56
N GLU A 110 -10.84 4.74 -7.66
CA GLU A 110 -12.10 5.50 -7.80
C GLU A 110 -11.86 7.01 -7.74
N PHE A 111 -10.98 7.46 -6.84
CA PHE A 111 -10.59 8.87 -6.77
C PHE A 111 -9.92 9.34 -8.06
N GLN A 112 -8.95 8.58 -8.60
CA GLN A 112 -8.29 8.91 -9.86
C GLN A 112 -9.29 8.95 -11.02
N LYS A 113 -10.22 7.99 -11.11
CA LYS A 113 -11.26 8.00 -12.14
C LYS A 113 -12.13 9.25 -12.08
N HIS A 114 -12.47 9.69 -10.87
CA HIS A 114 -13.34 10.84 -10.66
C HIS A 114 -12.62 12.16 -10.94
N CYS A 115 -11.39 12.32 -10.45
CA CYS A 115 -10.64 13.57 -10.54
C CYS A 115 -9.81 13.71 -11.82
N CYS A 116 -9.35 12.59 -12.39
CA CYS A 116 -8.44 12.53 -13.53
C CYS A 116 -8.78 11.35 -14.47
N PRO A 117 -9.99 11.31 -15.07
CA PRO A 117 -10.49 10.16 -15.85
C PRO A 117 -9.62 9.78 -17.05
N GLU A 118 -8.95 10.75 -17.66
CA GLU A 118 -8.08 10.56 -18.83
C GLU A 118 -6.66 10.13 -18.46
N SER A 119 -6.32 10.11 -17.16
CA SER A 119 -4.98 9.83 -16.69
C SER A 119 -4.72 8.32 -16.60
N PRO A 120 -3.74 7.77 -17.35
CA PRO A 120 -3.40 6.35 -17.25
C PRO A 120 -2.77 6.01 -15.88
N MET A 121 -2.91 4.76 -15.45
CA MET A 121 -2.23 4.25 -14.25
C MET A 121 -1.07 3.35 -14.65
N TYR A 122 0.12 3.62 -14.10
CA TYR A 122 1.36 2.93 -14.46
C TYR A 122 1.74 1.88 -13.40
N PHE A 123 2.05 0.66 -13.83
CA PHE A 123 2.50 -0.42 -12.95
C PHE A 123 3.83 -1.02 -13.41
N PRO A 124 4.72 -1.40 -12.47
CA PRO A 124 5.88 -2.19 -12.82
C PRO A 124 5.45 -3.57 -13.35
N ASP A 125 6.26 -4.16 -14.22
CA ASP A 125 6.16 -5.55 -14.64
C ASP A 125 7.44 -6.29 -14.21
N PRO A 126 7.35 -7.29 -13.30
CA PRO A 126 6.14 -7.80 -12.65
C PRO A 126 5.61 -6.92 -11.49
N THR A 127 4.32 -7.04 -11.18
CA THR A 127 3.66 -6.41 -10.01
C THR A 127 2.72 -7.39 -9.29
N TRP A 128 2.17 -6.99 -8.14
CA TRP A 128 1.17 -7.78 -7.43
C TRP A 128 -0.13 -7.87 -8.23
N SER A 129 -0.45 -9.08 -8.71
CA SER A 129 -1.58 -9.35 -9.62
C SER A 129 -2.92 -8.79 -9.15
N LYS A 130 -3.20 -8.80 -7.84
CA LYS A 130 -4.46 -8.29 -7.28
C LYS A 130 -4.63 -6.78 -7.46
N GLN A 131 -3.55 -6.01 -7.47
CA GLN A 131 -3.61 -4.56 -7.65
C GLN A 131 -4.09 -4.23 -9.05
N VAL A 132 -3.54 -4.89 -10.07
CA VAL A 132 -3.94 -4.71 -11.47
C VAL A 132 -5.40 -5.12 -11.68
N CYS A 133 -5.82 -6.27 -11.14
CA CYS A 133 -7.22 -6.72 -11.27
C CYS A 133 -8.23 -5.77 -10.61
N LEU A 134 -7.88 -5.16 -9.47
CA LEU A 134 -8.75 -4.19 -8.80
C LEU A 134 -8.87 -2.91 -9.61
N VAL A 135 -7.73 -2.39 -10.04
CA VAL A 135 -7.67 -1.13 -10.78
C VAL A 135 -8.33 -1.25 -12.15
N SER A 136 -8.17 -2.39 -12.84
CA SER A 136 -8.74 -2.60 -14.18
C SER A 136 -10.27 -2.65 -14.20
N SER A 137 -10.92 -2.86 -13.05
CA SER A 137 -12.37 -2.75 -12.93
C SER A 137 -12.88 -1.31 -12.94
N VAL A 138 -12.01 -0.33 -12.68
CA VAL A 138 -12.34 1.08 -12.49
C VAL A 138 -11.69 1.95 -13.58
N ILE A 139 -10.38 1.76 -13.79
CA ILE A 139 -9.52 2.51 -14.72
C ILE A 139 -9.28 1.65 -15.97
N SER A 140 -9.60 2.20 -17.14
CA SER A 140 -9.44 1.51 -18.43
C SER A 140 -8.03 1.61 -19.00
N GLN A 141 -7.29 2.67 -18.67
CA GLN A 141 -5.96 2.94 -19.21
C GLN A 141 -4.87 2.51 -18.22
N ILE A 142 -4.42 1.26 -18.33
CA ILE A 142 -3.32 0.72 -17.53
C ILE A 142 -2.08 0.56 -18.41
N VAL A 143 -0.95 1.09 -17.97
CA VAL A 143 0.33 1.01 -18.67
C VAL A 143 1.33 0.24 -17.82
N HIS A 144 2.02 -0.73 -18.41
CA HIS A 144 3.08 -1.47 -17.72
C HIS A 144 4.45 -0.95 -18.11
N PHE A 145 5.36 -0.83 -17.14
CA PHE A 145 6.76 -0.47 -17.38
C PHE A 145 7.70 -1.53 -16.80
N SER A 146 8.85 -1.75 -17.46
CA SER A 146 9.77 -2.83 -17.08
C SER A 146 10.48 -2.54 -15.75
N TYR A 147 10.33 -3.43 -14.76
CA TYR A 147 11.07 -3.34 -13.49
C TYR A 147 12.52 -3.81 -13.62
N SER A 148 12.86 -4.62 -14.64
CA SER A 148 14.21 -5.18 -14.79
C SER A 148 15.29 -4.12 -14.97
N ALA A 149 14.93 -2.93 -15.48
CA ALA A 149 15.82 -1.77 -15.55
C ALA A 149 16.29 -1.29 -14.16
N PHE A 150 15.42 -1.36 -13.14
CA PHE A 150 15.74 -0.98 -11.76
C PHE A 150 16.70 -1.98 -11.08
N ALA A 151 16.49 -3.28 -11.33
CA ALA A 151 17.40 -4.31 -10.84
C ALA A 151 18.80 -4.18 -11.46
N LEU A 152 18.87 -3.82 -12.74
CA LEU A 152 20.13 -3.63 -13.46
C LEU A 152 20.94 -2.45 -12.92
N THR A 153 20.29 -1.32 -12.60
CA THR A 153 20.99 -0.14 -12.04
C THR A 153 21.62 -0.43 -10.68
N THR A 154 21.04 -1.33 -9.89
CA THR A 154 21.64 -1.78 -8.64
C THR A 154 22.92 -2.60 -8.89
N GLN A 155 22.94 -3.43 -9.92
CA GLN A 155 24.13 -4.20 -10.31
C GLN A 155 25.27 -3.32 -10.86
N LEU A 156 24.93 -2.14 -11.40
CA LEU A 156 25.87 -1.14 -11.89
C LEU A 156 26.45 -0.24 -10.78
N GLY A 157 26.07 -0.47 -9.51
CA GLY A 157 26.64 0.23 -8.35
C GLY A 157 25.92 1.53 -7.94
N PHE A 158 24.79 1.86 -8.56
CA PHE A 158 23.98 3.01 -8.12
C PHE A 158 23.29 2.70 -6.79
N SER A 159 23.35 3.65 -5.86
CA SER A 159 22.60 3.57 -4.61
C SER A 159 21.08 3.60 -4.87
N ILE A 160 20.31 3.06 -3.93
CA ILE A 160 18.85 3.06 -4.00
C ILE A 160 18.29 4.49 -4.07
N GLU A 161 18.94 5.44 -3.39
CA GLU A 161 18.55 6.85 -3.41
C GLU A 161 18.77 7.48 -4.78
N GLU A 162 19.93 7.27 -5.40
CA GLU A 162 20.23 7.78 -6.75
C GLU A 162 19.24 7.26 -7.78
N GLN A 163 18.87 5.97 -7.67
CA GLN A 163 17.85 5.37 -8.53
C GLN A 163 16.49 6.06 -8.35
N TRP A 164 16.03 6.25 -7.11
CA TRP A 164 14.75 6.93 -6.84
C TRP A 164 14.74 8.39 -7.27
N ARG A 165 15.85 9.12 -7.10
CA ARG A 165 15.99 10.50 -7.59
C ARG A 165 15.96 10.55 -9.12
N GLY A 166 16.61 9.59 -9.77
CA GLY A 166 16.54 9.42 -11.23
C GLY A 166 15.11 9.17 -11.70
N ILE A 167 14.38 8.26 -11.06
CA ILE A 167 12.96 7.98 -11.38
C ILE A 167 12.11 9.23 -11.17
N SER A 168 12.23 9.88 -10.01
CA SER A 168 11.52 11.12 -9.68
C SER A 168 11.72 12.18 -10.77
N TYR A 169 12.96 12.38 -11.23
CA TYR A 169 13.29 13.31 -12.31
C TYR A 169 12.58 12.96 -13.63
N HIS A 170 12.63 11.69 -14.06
CA HIS A 170 11.99 11.26 -15.30
C HIS A 170 10.46 11.32 -15.22
N PHE A 171 9.87 11.07 -14.04
CA PHE A 171 8.43 11.23 -13.82
C PHE A 171 7.99 12.67 -14.09
N LYS A 172 8.75 13.68 -13.62
CA LYS A 172 8.43 15.09 -13.89
C LYS A 172 8.51 15.45 -15.39
N LEU A 173 9.44 14.81 -16.12
CA LEU A 173 9.67 15.11 -17.54
C LEU A 173 8.66 14.44 -18.48
N ILE A 174 8.39 13.15 -18.24
CA ILE A 174 7.64 12.30 -19.17
C ILE A 174 6.14 12.38 -18.85
N MET A 175 5.79 12.73 -17.62
CA MET A 175 4.44 12.65 -17.10
C MET A 175 4.02 13.93 -16.33
N PRO A 176 4.22 15.16 -16.89
CA PRO A 176 3.92 16.40 -16.18
C PRO A 176 2.43 16.62 -15.87
N GLU A 177 1.54 15.97 -16.64
CA GLU A 177 0.10 15.93 -16.43
C GLU A 177 -0.36 14.89 -15.39
N LEU A 178 0.44 13.86 -15.08
CA LEU A 178 0.18 12.91 -14.00
C LEU A 178 0.56 13.53 -12.66
N ARG A 179 -0.19 14.55 -12.30
CA ARG A 179 -0.12 15.24 -11.00
C ARG A 179 -0.76 14.42 -9.87
N VAL A 180 -0.99 13.11 -10.07
CA VAL A 180 -1.34 12.17 -9.00
C VAL A 180 -0.57 10.90 -9.32
N SER A 181 0.67 10.82 -8.86
CA SER A 181 1.44 9.59 -9.00
C SER A 181 0.98 8.60 -7.93
N ASP A 182 0.51 7.43 -8.37
CA ASP A 182 0.34 6.27 -7.51
C ASP A 182 1.73 5.83 -7.03
N ILE A 183 2.10 6.26 -5.83
CA ILE A 183 3.13 5.55 -5.07
C ILE A 183 2.39 4.78 -3.99
N SER A 184 1.81 3.65 -4.40
CA SER A 184 1.45 2.53 -3.53
C SER A 184 2.73 1.93 -2.92
N ALA A 185 3.45 2.73 -2.13
CA ALA A 185 4.54 2.24 -1.32
C ALA A 185 3.94 1.61 -0.06
N TYR A 186 4.24 0.33 0.09
CA TYR A 186 4.06 -0.42 1.33
C TYR A 186 5.38 -0.38 2.11
N PRO A 187 5.78 0.72 2.80
CA PRO A 187 6.93 0.66 3.69
C PRO A 187 6.52 -0.14 4.93
N ASP A 188 6.52 -1.46 4.79
CA ASP A 188 6.15 -2.38 5.86
C ASP A 188 7.34 -2.67 6.79
N CYS A 189 8.46 -1.94 6.64
CA CYS A 189 9.74 -2.11 7.34
C CYS A 189 10.46 -3.44 7.05
N PHE A 190 9.95 -4.27 6.14
CA PHE A 190 10.52 -5.60 5.88
C PHE A 190 11.71 -5.57 4.92
N ALA A 191 12.01 -4.44 4.25
CA ALA A 191 13.12 -4.40 3.30
C ALA A 191 14.46 -4.16 4.01
N SER A 192 14.54 -3.14 4.87
CA SER A 192 15.78 -2.82 5.60
C SER A 192 15.69 -3.00 7.12
N GLY A 193 14.50 -3.24 7.67
CA GLY A 193 14.27 -3.20 9.11
C GLY A 193 14.13 -1.78 9.67
N ASP A 194 14.39 -0.74 8.87
CA ASP A 194 14.22 0.67 9.24
C ASP A 194 13.11 1.32 8.41
N LEU A 195 12.09 1.83 9.09
CA LEU A 195 10.96 2.48 8.41
C LEU A 195 11.39 3.73 7.63
N GLY A 196 12.40 4.45 8.12
CA GLY A 196 12.84 5.69 7.51
C GLY A 196 13.50 5.45 6.16
N ARG A 197 14.35 4.43 6.08
CA ARG A 197 14.99 3.95 4.85
C ARG A 197 13.97 3.32 3.91
N ASP A 198 13.04 2.52 4.41
CA ASP A 198 11.99 1.91 3.58
C ASP A 198 10.99 2.93 3.03
N ALA A 199 10.83 4.09 3.69
CA ALA A 199 10.01 5.21 3.24
C ALA A 199 10.75 6.23 2.36
N GLN A 200 12.01 5.98 1.99
CA GLN A 200 12.86 6.96 1.33
C GLN A 200 12.31 7.41 -0.04
N SER A 201 11.74 6.49 -0.84
CA SER A 201 11.13 6.83 -2.13
C SER A 201 10.00 7.86 -1.99
N ILE A 202 9.10 7.64 -1.02
CA ILE A 202 7.99 8.56 -0.71
C ILE A 202 8.54 9.94 -0.34
N ARG A 203 9.59 9.99 0.49
CA ARG A 203 10.19 11.25 0.94
C ARG A 203 10.84 12.00 -0.22
N ILE A 204 11.60 11.31 -1.07
CA ILE A 204 12.21 11.90 -2.27
C ILE A 204 11.13 12.52 -3.15
N PHE A 205 10.04 11.80 -3.43
CA PHE A 205 8.98 12.32 -4.30
C PHE A 205 8.27 13.54 -3.68
N VAL A 206 8.00 13.52 -2.37
CA VAL A 206 7.46 14.68 -1.65
C VAL A 206 8.42 15.87 -1.71
N GLU A 207 9.71 15.66 -1.43
CA GLU A 207 10.76 16.70 -1.49
C GLU A 207 10.86 17.30 -2.90
N ASP A 208 10.69 16.46 -3.91
CA ASP A 208 10.73 16.83 -5.32
C ASP A 208 9.47 17.53 -5.82
N GLY A 209 8.46 17.72 -4.95
CA GLY A 209 7.23 18.45 -5.26
C GLY A 209 6.16 17.61 -5.99
N HIS A 210 6.29 16.28 -5.98
CA HIS A 210 5.28 15.41 -6.57
C HIS A 210 4.02 15.37 -5.68
N LEU A 211 2.88 15.32 -6.35
CA LEU A 211 1.61 14.97 -5.75
C LEU A 211 1.48 13.45 -5.76
N ILE A 212 1.42 12.86 -4.57
CA ILE A 212 1.48 11.41 -4.40
C ILE A 212 0.25 10.90 -3.64
N GLY A 213 -0.33 9.81 -4.14
CA GLY A 213 -1.19 8.93 -3.37
C GLY A 213 -0.34 7.93 -2.59
N CYS A 214 -0.63 7.73 -1.31
CA CYS A 214 0.07 6.78 -0.43
C CYS A 214 -0.93 5.80 0.19
N VAL A 215 -0.87 4.55 -0.27
CA VAL A 215 -1.63 3.41 0.26
C VAL A 215 -0.84 2.77 1.41
N ARG A 216 -1.46 2.52 2.57
CA ARG A 216 -0.76 1.91 3.71
C ARG A 216 -1.60 0.84 4.38
N SER A 217 -1.11 -0.40 4.28
CA SER A 217 -1.63 -1.53 5.02
C SER A 217 -0.91 -1.71 6.36
N PHE A 218 -1.66 -2.12 7.40
CA PHE A 218 -1.08 -2.53 8.68
C PHE A 218 -1.10 -4.06 8.91
N VAL A 219 -1.44 -4.84 7.87
CA VAL A 219 -1.66 -6.28 8.02
C VAL A 219 -0.38 -7.05 8.31
N LYS A 220 0.74 -6.67 7.69
CA LYS A 220 2.03 -7.36 7.85
C LYS A 220 2.86 -6.75 8.97
N ASN A 221 3.12 -5.43 8.90
CA ASN A 221 3.99 -4.74 9.85
C ASN A 221 3.45 -4.73 11.30
N MET A 222 2.14 -4.85 11.50
CA MET A 222 1.49 -4.94 12.81
C MET A 222 0.82 -6.31 13.03
N GLY A 223 0.92 -7.25 12.09
CA GLY A 223 0.23 -8.54 12.20
C GLY A 223 -1.31 -8.44 12.23
N LEU A 224 -1.90 -7.31 11.82
CA LEU A 224 -3.35 -7.05 11.90
C LEU A 224 -4.13 -7.60 10.69
N TYR A 225 -3.82 -8.83 10.25
CA TYR A 225 -4.34 -9.44 9.02
C TYR A 225 -5.89 -9.43 8.95
N GLY A 226 -6.55 -9.90 10.00
CA GLY A 226 -8.01 -10.00 10.09
C GLY A 226 -8.72 -8.70 10.44
N HIS A 227 -8.00 -7.71 10.98
CA HIS A 227 -8.60 -6.43 11.42
C HIS A 227 -8.72 -5.40 10.30
N ARG A 228 -8.17 -5.70 9.12
CA ARG A 228 -8.34 -4.89 7.89
C ARG A 228 -7.97 -3.40 8.08
N VAL A 229 -6.95 -3.11 8.88
CA VAL A 229 -6.53 -1.74 9.16
C VAL A 229 -5.66 -1.22 8.02
N GLY A 230 -6.11 -0.12 7.41
CA GLY A 230 -5.41 0.58 6.32
C GLY A 230 -5.64 2.09 6.38
N SER A 231 -4.93 2.83 5.53
CA SER A 231 -5.09 4.27 5.44
C SER A 231 -4.53 4.81 4.12
N LEU A 232 -5.41 5.44 3.35
CA LEU A 232 -5.08 6.16 2.12
C LEU A 232 -4.78 7.63 2.45
N LYS A 233 -3.74 8.20 1.84
CA LYS A 233 -3.44 9.64 1.92
C LYS A 233 -3.07 10.18 0.55
N HIS A 234 -3.41 11.45 0.35
CA HIS A 234 -2.84 12.29 -0.68
C HIS A 234 -1.97 13.34 -0.02
N VAL A 235 -0.72 13.47 -0.48
CA VAL A 235 0.24 14.45 0.06
C VAL A 235 0.39 15.59 -0.96
N HIS A 236 0.46 16.84 -0.49
CA HIS A 236 0.48 18.11 -1.23
C HIS A 236 -0.88 18.68 -1.70
N VAL A 237 -1.99 18.39 -1.02
CA VAL A 237 -3.37 18.77 -1.46
C VAL A 237 -3.72 20.28 -1.37
N LEU A 238 -2.79 21.19 -1.04
CA LEU A 238 -3.18 22.58 -0.69
C LEU A 238 -3.40 23.54 -1.87
N ASP A 239 -3.00 23.20 -3.09
CA ASP A 239 -3.12 24.12 -4.24
C ASP A 239 -4.31 23.80 -5.17
N TYR A 240 -5.12 22.78 -4.85
CA TYR A 240 -6.22 22.30 -5.71
C TYR A 240 -7.63 22.45 -5.13
N ILE A 241 -7.76 22.96 -3.90
CA ILE A 241 -9.06 23.21 -3.25
C ILE A 241 -9.26 24.72 -3.03
N SER A 242 -9.10 25.50 -4.10
CA SER A 242 -9.47 26.92 -4.16
C SER A 242 -10.38 27.17 -5.35
#